data_AF-A0A2V8IX57-F1
#
_entry.id   AF-A0A2V8IX57-F1
#
_cell.length_a   1.000
_cell.length_b   1.000
_cell.length_c   1.000
_cell.angle_alpha   90.00
_cell.angle_beta   90.00
_cell.angle_gamma   90.00
#
_symmetry.space_group_name_H-M   'P 1'
#
loop_
_entity.id
_entity.type
_entity.pdbx_description
1 polymer ?
#
loop_
_entity_poly.entity_id
_entity_poly.type
_entity_poly.pdbx_seq_one_letter_code
_entity_poly.pdbx_strand_id
1 'polypeptide(L)'
;MVVIGLSILLGFAQVSQTGTVIGLVKLPGGKPSPAARVVLLPPKYTEVWSRQVQQRLDNYWETFKPEFAVNKEHFADYYKLAHSESLRYVMTAMRRDLGDGATKYIKETASTGEFQFGAIPFSSYQLLVQTMAAGEDIIWSRTVDVQTNVPIFVDLDRPVS
;
A
#
# COMPACT_ATOMS: atom_id res chain seq x y z
N MET A 1 -7.73 -58.96 14.68
CA MET A 1 -7.54 -57.87 15.65
C MET A 1 -6.80 -56.75 14.95
N VAL A 2 -7.44 -55.60 14.84
CA VAL A 2 -6.96 -54.41 14.12
C VAL A 2 -6.33 -53.48 15.14
N VAL A 3 -5.03 -53.21 15.03
CA VAL A 3 -4.37 -52.08 15.71
C VAL A 3 -3.37 -51.47 14.74
N ILE A 4 -3.85 -50.64 13.82
CA ILE A 4 -3.02 -49.65 13.14
C ILE A 4 -3.87 -48.39 13.06
N GLY A 5 -3.54 -47.39 13.87
CA GLY A 5 -4.23 -46.11 13.78
C GLY A 5 -3.99 -45.24 14.99
N LEU A 6 -2.92 -44.44 14.96
CA LEU A 6 -2.97 -43.01 15.25
C LEU A 6 -1.55 -42.43 15.12
N SER A 7 -1.17 -41.88 13.98
CA SER A 7 0.10 -41.13 13.87
C SER A 7 0.16 -40.13 12.71
N ILE A 8 -0.93 -39.47 12.29
CA ILE A 8 -0.77 -38.32 11.36
C ILE A 8 -1.91 -37.30 11.55
N LEU A 9 -1.84 -36.42 12.55
CA LEU A 9 -2.69 -35.22 12.63
C LEU A 9 -1.99 -34.06 13.38
N LEU A 10 -0.70 -33.79 13.10
CA LEU A 10 0.03 -32.65 13.68
C LEU A 10 0.81 -31.81 12.64
N GLY A 11 0.46 -31.91 11.35
CA GLY A 11 1.31 -31.43 10.26
C GLY A 11 0.88 -30.16 9.49
N PHE A 12 -0.14 -29.39 9.89
CA PHE A 12 -0.63 -28.27 9.03
C PHE A 12 -1.00 -26.96 9.73
N ALA A 13 -0.63 -26.76 10.99
CA ALA A 13 -0.60 -25.43 11.56
C ALA A 13 0.83 -24.89 11.44
N GLN A 14 1.29 -24.57 10.23
CA GLN A 14 2.45 -23.70 10.09
C GLN A 14 1.99 -22.36 10.66
N VAL A 15 2.39 -22.07 11.91
CA VAL A 15 2.12 -20.77 12.54
C VAL A 15 2.87 -19.74 11.70
N SER A 16 2.18 -19.16 10.73
CA SER A 16 2.72 -18.04 9.97
C SER A 16 3.01 -16.94 10.98
N GLN A 17 4.29 -16.58 11.10
CA GLN A 17 4.68 -15.47 11.95
C GLN A 17 3.99 -14.21 11.43
N THR A 18 3.35 -13.48 12.34
CA THR A 18 2.62 -12.26 12.00
C THR A 18 3.07 -11.09 12.85
N GLY A 19 3.04 -9.91 12.25
CA GLY A 19 3.38 -8.65 12.89
C GLY A 19 2.19 -7.70 12.89
N THR A 20 2.45 -6.50 13.43
CA THR A 20 1.50 -5.39 13.43
C THR A 20 2.22 -4.12 12.97
N VAL A 21 1.58 -3.37 12.07
CA VAL A 21 2.03 -2.03 11.66
C VAL A 21 1.00 -1.03 12.15
N ILE A 22 1.46 -0.05 12.92
CA ILE A 22 0.66 1.06 13.43
C ILE A 22 1.27 2.33 12.87
N GLY A 23 0.45 3.30 12.50
CA GLY A 23 1.00 4.56 12.06
C GLY A 23 0.03 5.71 12.10
N LEU A 24 0.57 6.86 11.72
CA LEU A 24 -0.10 8.14 11.72
C LEU A 24 0.13 8.83 10.38
N VAL A 25 -0.94 9.24 9.72
CA VAL A 25 -0.87 10.02 8.48
C VAL A 25 -1.01 11.50 8.81
N LYS A 26 -0.03 12.28 8.39
CA LYS A 26 0.00 13.73 8.57
C LYS A 26 0.16 14.45 7.24
N LEU A 27 -0.60 15.53 7.10
CA LEU A 27 -0.45 16.51 6.03
C LEU A 27 0.69 17.48 6.35
N PRO A 28 1.19 18.23 5.34
CA PRO A 28 2.14 19.32 5.56
C PRO A 28 1.70 20.26 6.69
N GLY A 29 2.63 20.59 7.58
CA GLY A 29 2.34 21.32 8.82
C GLY A 29 1.89 20.44 9.99
N GLY A 30 2.03 19.12 9.89
CA GLY A 30 1.83 18.16 10.97
C GLY A 30 0.36 17.88 11.32
N LYS A 31 -0.58 18.35 10.50
CA LYS A 31 -2.02 18.17 10.73
C LYS A 31 -2.39 16.71 10.42
N PRO A 32 -3.12 16.01 11.31
CA PRO A 32 -3.66 14.70 11.00
C PRO A 32 -4.48 14.69 9.71
N SER A 33 -4.38 13.61 8.94
CA SER A 33 -5.17 13.40 7.73
C SER A 33 -6.29 12.38 8.01
N PRO A 34 -7.51 12.84 8.34
CA PRO A 34 -8.64 11.94 8.57
C PRO A 34 -9.13 11.34 7.25
N ALA A 35 -9.63 10.10 7.30
CA ALA A 35 -10.13 9.37 6.12
C ALA A 35 -9.10 9.24 4.97
N ALA A 36 -7.81 9.39 5.28
CA ALA A 36 -6.75 9.03 4.35
C ALA A 36 -6.81 7.53 4.12
N ARG A 37 -6.76 7.12 2.86
CA ARG A 37 -6.70 5.72 2.51
C ARG A 37 -5.27 5.23 2.63
N VAL A 38 -5.07 4.18 3.41
CA VAL A 38 -3.78 3.54 3.62
C VAL A 38 -3.87 2.12 3.08
N VAL A 39 -2.96 1.75 2.19
CA VAL A 39 -2.92 0.45 1.55
C VAL A 39 -1.56 -0.19 1.80
N LEU A 40 -1.55 -1.32 2.50
CA LEU A 40 -0.36 -2.13 2.74
C LEU A 40 -0.25 -3.19 1.65
N LEU A 41 0.68 -3.04 0.71
CA LEU A 41 0.88 -3.96 -0.40
C LEU A 41 1.81 -5.12 -0.02
N PRO A 42 1.33 -6.38 -0.02
CA PRO A 42 2.21 -7.54 -0.01
C PRO A 42 3.14 -7.56 -1.24
N PRO A 43 4.29 -8.27 -1.19
CA PRO A 43 5.28 -8.28 -2.27
C PRO A 43 4.71 -8.50 -3.67
N LYS A 44 3.80 -9.48 -3.82
CA LYS A 44 3.10 -9.76 -5.09
C LYS A 44 2.46 -8.51 -5.68
N TYR A 45 1.83 -7.68 -4.86
CA TYR A 45 1.12 -6.48 -5.31
C TYR A 45 2.04 -5.26 -5.38
N THR A 46 3.14 -5.22 -4.63
CA THR A 46 4.19 -4.21 -4.79
C THR A 46 4.79 -4.25 -6.20
N GLU A 47 5.12 -5.44 -6.71
CA GLU A 47 5.63 -5.57 -8.09
C GLU A 47 4.60 -5.15 -9.14
N VAL A 48 3.33 -5.48 -8.91
CA VAL A 48 2.23 -5.06 -9.80
C VAL A 48 2.10 -3.55 -9.79
N TRP A 49 2.13 -2.91 -8.62
CA TRP A 49 2.12 -1.45 -8.48
C TRP A 49 3.26 -0.84 -9.30
N SER A 50 4.50 -1.32 -9.13
CA SER A 50 5.69 -0.70 -9.75
C SER A 50 5.63 -0.78 -11.25
N ARG A 51 5.20 -1.93 -11.77
CA ARG A 51 5.02 -2.14 -13.19
C ARG A 51 3.92 -1.25 -13.76
N GLN A 52 2.80 -1.11 -13.06
CA GLN A 52 1.67 -0.30 -13.49
C GLN A 52 2.01 1.19 -13.51
N VAL A 53 2.77 1.68 -12.53
CA VAL A 53 3.25 3.07 -12.52
C VAL A 53 4.23 3.30 -13.67
N GLN A 54 5.26 2.46 -13.80
CA GLN A 54 6.25 2.62 -14.85
C GLN A 54 5.60 2.59 -16.24
N GLN A 55 4.74 1.61 -16.51
CA GLN A 55 4.04 1.49 -17.78
C GLN A 55 3.20 2.74 -18.11
N ARG A 56 2.53 3.34 -17.13
CA ARG A 56 1.76 4.56 -17.35
C ARG A 56 2.65 5.76 -17.61
N LEU A 57 3.73 5.91 -16.85
CA LEU A 57 4.69 6.97 -17.06
C LEU A 57 5.32 6.87 -18.46
N ASP A 58 5.69 5.66 -18.90
CA ASP A 58 6.23 5.42 -20.24
C ASP A 58 5.18 5.79 -21.30
N ASN A 59 3.93 5.37 -21.13
CA ASN A 59 2.85 5.70 -22.07
C ASN A 59 2.56 7.20 -22.14
N TYR A 60 2.53 7.88 -20.98
CA TYR A 60 2.36 9.34 -20.93
C TYR A 60 3.54 10.05 -21.54
N TRP A 61 4.77 9.59 -21.28
CA TRP A 61 5.97 10.09 -21.92
C TRP A 61 5.83 10.00 -23.43
N GLU A 62 5.58 8.82 -23.99
CA GLU A 62 5.46 8.63 -25.44
C GLU A 62 4.33 9.45 -26.07
N THR A 63 3.20 9.59 -25.37
CA THR A 63 2.02 10.31 -25.89
C THR A 63 2.19 11.81 -25.84
N PHE A 64 2.79 12.36 -24.77
CA PHE A 64 2.81 13.79 -24.46
C PHE A 64 4.21 14.42 -24.53
N LYS A 65 5.16 13.78 -25.26
CA LYS A 65 6.52 14.34 -25.46
C LYS A 65 6.51 15.80 -25.92
N PRO A 66 5.70 16.21 -26.92
CA PRO A 66 5.69 17.59 -27.39
C PRO A 66 5.27 18.57 -26.30
N GLU A 67 4.25 18.22 -25.51
CA GLU A 67 3.75 19.03 -24.41
C GLU A 67 4.80 19.16 -23.30
N PHE A 68 5.51 18.09 -22.96
CA PHE A 68 6.56 18.13 -21.94
C PHE A 68 7.79 18.95 -22.36
N ALA A 69 8.08 19.02 -23.66
CA ALA A 69 9.15 19.88 -24.17
C ALA A 69 8.85 21.37 -23.96
N VAL A 70 7.56 21.74 -24.01
CA VAL A 70 7.10 23.13 -23.86
C VAL A 70 6.80 23.47 -22.41
N ASN A 71 6.19 22.55 -21.65
CA ASN A 71 5.86 22.74 -20.24
C ASN A 71 6.26 21.52 -19.40
N LYS A 72 7.41 21.63 -18.74
CA LYS A 72 7.94 20.57 -17.87
C LYS A 72 7.09 20.34 -16.62
N GLU A 73 6.33 21.34 -16.17
CA GLU A 73 5.50 21.23 -14.96
C GLU A 73 4.35 20.23 -15.14
N HIS A 74 3.86 20.06 -16.37
CA HIS A 74 2.82 19.06 -16.68
C HIS A 74 3.28 17.63 -16.37
N PHE A 75 4.59 17.33 -16.39
CA PHE A 75 5.07 16.00 -16.03
C PHE A 75 4.68 15.63 -14.58
N ALA A 76 4.64 16.60 -13.66
CA ALA A 76 4.23 16.36 -12.29
C ALA A 76 2.76 15.92 -12.19
N ASP A 77 1.89 16.45 -13.05
CA ASP A 77 0.48 16.08 -13.08
C ASP A 77 0.29 14.65 -13.60
N TYR A 78 0.99 14.27 -14.67
CA TYR A 78 0.98 12.89 -15.18
C TYR A 78 1.64 11.92 -14.21
N TYR A 79 2.63 12.38 -13.44
CA TYR A 79 3.21 11.58 -12.36
C TYR A 79 2.18 11.27 -11.27
N LYS A 80 1.46 12.29 -10.78
CA LYS A 80 0.36 12.12 -9.81
C LYS A 80 -0.73 11.19 -10.38
N LEU A 81 -1.11 11.39 -11.64
CA LEU A 81 -2.12 10.58 -12.32
C LEU A 81 -1.71 9.11 -12.44
N ALA A 82 -0.47 8.84 -12.85
CA ALA A 82 0.06 7.49 -12.96
C ALA A 82 -0.01 6.74 -11.63
N HIS A 83 0.31 7.42 -10.52
CA HIS A 83 0.24 6.86 -9.17
C HIS A 83 -1.20 6.57 -8.75
N SER A 84 -2.12 7.51 -8.97
CA SER A 84 -3.53 7.37 -8.60
C SER A 84 -4.22 6.23 -9.37
N GLU A 85 -4.00 6.17 -10.68
CA GLU A 85 -4.55 5.09 -11.50
C GLU A 85 -3.95 3.73 -11.17
N SER A 86 -2.65 3.66 -10.88
CA SER A 86 -1.98 2.41 -10.52
C SER A 86 -2.42 1.90 -9.15
N LEU A 87 -2.60 2.80 -8.18
CA LEU A 87 -3.19 2.46 -6.88
C LEU A 87 -4.60 1.88 -7.06
N ARG A 88 -5.45 2.54 -7.85
CA ARG A 88 -6.81 2.05 -8.16
C ARG A 88 -6.79 0.67 -8.83
N TYR A 89 -5.86 0.46 -9.77
CA TYR A 89 -5.68 -0.82 -10.44
C TYR A 89 -5.30 -1.92 -9.44
N VAL A 90 -4.27 -1.69 -8.62
CA VAL A 90 -3.79 -2.67 -7.64
C VAL A 90 -4.84 -3.00 -6.59
N MET A 91 -5.57 -2.00 -6.08
CA MET A 91 -6.65 -2.24 -5.13
C MET A 91 -7.76 -3.10 -5.75
N THR A 92 -8.10 -2.88 -7.02
CA THR A 92 -9.06 -3.72 -7.75
C THR A 92 -8.53 -5.15 -7.87
N ALA A 93 -7.26 -5.32 -8.22
CA ALA A 93 -6.63 -6.64 -8.30
C ALA A 93 -6.62 -7.35 -6.94
N MET A 94 -6.28 -6.65 -5.85
CA MET A 94 -6.33 -7.19 -4.49
C MET A 94 -7.73 -7.63 -4.09
N ARG A 95 -8.76 -6.81 -4.36
CA ARG A 95 -10.16 -7.17 -4.04
C ARG A 95 -10.62 -8.38 -4.84
N ARG A 96 -10.24 -8.47 -6.12
CA ARG A 96 -10.54 -9.63 -6.97
C ARG A 96 -9.84 -10.90 -6.47
N ASP A 97 -8.56 -10.81 -6.16
CA ASP A 97 -7.72 -11.96 -5.84
C ASP A 97 -7.91 -12.43 -4.37
N LEU A 98 -8.22 -11.53 -3.44
CA LEU A 98 -8.32 -11.81 -1.99
C LEU A 98 -9.75 -11.80 -1.45
N GLY A 99 -10.73 -11.33 -2.24
CA GLY A 99 -12.10 -11.12 -1.77
C GLY A 99 -12.14 -10.22 -0.52
N ASP A 100 -12.89 -10.66 0.50
CA ASP A 100 -13.02 -9.98 1.79
C ASP A 100 -11.68 -9.82 2.51
N GLY A 101 -10.70 -10.69 2.22
CA GLY A 101 -9.35 -10.62 2.76
C GLY A 101 -8.61 -9.33 2.39
N ALA A 102 -9.01 -8.62 1.32
CA ALA A 102 -8.42 -7.34 0.94
C ALA A 102 -8.60 -6.25 2.01
N THR A 103 -9.66 -6.32 2.82
CA THR A 103 -9.93 -5.37 3.92
C THR A 103 -8.88 -5.43 5.04
N LYS A 104 -8.07 -6.50 5.10
CA LYS A 104 -6.91 -6.60 6.00
C LYS A 104 -5.75 -5.72 5.56
N TYR A 105 -5.74 -5.28 4.31
CA TYR A 105 -4.63 -4.55 3.69
C TYR A 105 -5.04 -3.16 3.17
N ILE A 106 -6.33 -2.83 3.20
CA ILE A 106 -6.87 -1.52 2.80
C ILE A 106 -7.63 -0.95 4.00
N LYS A 107 -7.16 0.18 4.50
CA LYS A 107 -7.75 0.88 5.65
C LYS A 107 -7.99 2.35 5.32
N GLU A 108 -8.88 2.95 6.08
CA GLU A 108 -9.02 4.41 6.16
C GLU A 108 -8.53 4.82 7.55
N THR A 109 -7.88 5.97 7.63
CA THR A 109 -7.41 6.51 8.91
C THR A 109 -8.57 6.98 9.77
N ALA A 110 -8.38 6.90 11.08
CA ALA A 110 -9.26 7.52 12.06
C ALA A 110 -9.24 9.06 11.93
N SER A 111 -10.12 9.75 12.68
CA SER A 111 -10.14 11.23 12.74
C SER A 111 -8.81 11.83 13.21
N THR A 112 -8.05 11.05 13.99
CA THR A 112 -6.71 11.35 14.48
C THR A 112 -5.60 11.08 13.46
N GLY A 113 -5.93 10.59 12.25
CA GLY A 113 -4.96 10.19 11.23
C GLY A 113 -4.33 8.81 11.47
N GLU A 114 -4.74 8.11 12.52
CA GLU A 114 -4.17 6.82 12.93
C GLU A 114 -4.69 5.67 12.06
N PHE A 115 -3.84 4.67 11.83
CA PHE A 115 -4.21 3.41 11.19
C PHE A 115 -3.48 2.22 11.81
N GLN A 116 -4.04 1.03 11.64
CA GLN A 116 -3.42 -0.21 12.10
C GLN A 116 -3.69 -1.38 11.13
N PHE A 117 -2.62 -2.12 10.84
CA PHE A 117 -2.63 -3.42 10.17
C PHE A 117 -2.15 -4.48 11.17
N GLY A 118 -3.05 -5.33 11.65
CA GLY A 118 -2.72 -6.43 12.58
C GLY A 118 -2.76 -7.79 11.90
N ALA A 119 -2.06 -8.77 12.49
CA ALA A 119 -2.01 -10.15 12.02
C ALA A 119 -1.60 -10.29 10.55
N ILE A 120 -0.66 -9.46 10.10
CA ILE A 120 -0.09 -9.51 8.75
C ILE A 120 1.14 -10.43 8.73
N PRO A 121 1.34 -11.27 7.71
CA PRO A 121 2.51 -12.13 7.60
C PRO A 121 3.84 -11.37 7.68
N PHE A 122 4.91 -12.03 8.09
CA PHE A 122 6.24 -11.44 7.97
C PHE A 122 6.63 -11.26 6.50
N SER A 123 6.99 -10.04 6.12
CA SER A 123 7.38 -9.68 4.75
C SER A 123 7.90 -8.24 4.66
N SER A 124 8.38 -7.87 3.48
CA SER A 124 8.59 -6.47 3.10
C SER A 124 7.35 -5.98 2.36
N TYR A 125 6.75 -4.89 2.84
CA TYR A 125 5.52 -4.33 2.31
C TYR A 125 5.76 -2.93 1.73
N GLN A 126 5.02 -2.57 0.68
CA GLN A 126 4.90 -1.18 0.27
C GLN A 126 3.66 -0.56 0.90
N LEU A 127 3.85 0.41 1.78
CA LEU A 127 2.77 1.17 2.41
C LEU A 127 2.45 2.40 1.57
N LEU A 128 1.28 2.41 0.95
CA LEU A 128 0.77 3.50 0.14
C LEU A 128 -0.21 4.33 0.94
N VAL A 129 -0.15 5.64 0.77
CA VAL A 129 -1.14 6.58 1.31
C VAL A 129 -1.75 7.36 0.18
N GLN A 130 -3.07 7.51 0.21
CA GLN A 130 -3.83 8.40 -0.66
C GLN A 130 -4.69 9.30 0.22
N THR A 131 -4.60 10.61 0.04
CA THR A 131 -5.42 11.58 0.77
C THR A 131 -5.67 12.83 -0.06
N MET A 132 -6.66 13.62 0.35
CA MET A 132 -6.96 14.92 -0.24
C MET A 132 -6.41 16.04 0.65
N ALA A 133 -5.65 16.97 0.08
CA ALA A 133 -5.27 18.20 0.76
C ALA A 133 -5.36 19.39 -0.19
N ALA A 134 -6.01 20.47 0.28
CA ALA A 134 -6.25 21.68 -0.51
C ALA A 134 -6.92 21.42 -1.89
N GLY A 135 -7.72 20.35 -2.00
CA GLY A 135 -8.39 19.96 -3.25
C GLY A 135 -7.55 19.10 -4.19
N GLU A 136 -6.31 18.76 -3.84
CA GLU A 136 -5.45 17.88 -4.62
C GLU A 136 -5.37 16.46 -4.02
N ASP A 137 -5.38 15.44 -4.89
CA ASP A 137 -5.07 14.05 -4.54
C ASP A 137 -3.56 13.92 -4.32
N ILE A 138 -3.16 13.49 -3.13
CA ILE A 138 -1.77 13.29 -2.75
C ILE A 138 -1.56 11.81 -2.49
N ILE A 139 -0.58 11.25 -3.22
CA ILE A 139 -0.18 9.86 -3.08
C ILE A 139 1.32 9.79 -2.82
N TRP A 140 1.70 9.03 -1.80
CA TRP A 140 3.09 8.70 -1.53
C TRP A 140 3.18 7.28 -1.00
N SER A 141 4.43 6.81 -0.89
CA SER A 141 4.70 5.45 -0.49
C SER A 141 5.93 5.35 0.40
N ARG A 142 5.96 4.32 1.25
CA ARG A 142 7.08 3.98 2.10
C ARG A 142 7.20 2.46 2.20
N THR A 143 8.41 1.94 2.16
CA THR A 143 8.64 0.50 2.42
C THR A 143 8.64 0.24 3.92
N VAL A 144 8.03 -0.87 4.35
CA VAL A 144 7.94 -1.30 5.75
C VAL A 144 8.27 -2.79 5.85
N ASP A 145 9.32 -3.12 6.59
CA ASP A 145 9.77 -4.49 6.81
C ASP A 145 9.20 -5.06 8.10
N VAL A 146 8.33 -6.06 7.96
CA VAL A 146 7.67 -6.75 9.08
C VAL A 146 8.38 -8.08 9.32
N GLN A 147 9.30 -8.10 10.27
CA GLN A 147 10.11 -9.29 10.61
C GLN A 147 10.04 -9.65 12.11
N THR A 148 9.15 -8.99 12.84
CA THR A 148 8.99 -9.14 14.29
C THR A 148 7.51 -9.06 14.67
N ASN A 149 7.16 -9.67 15.79
CA ASN A 149 5.85 -9.55 16.41
C ASN A 149 5.72 -8.27 17.25
N VAL A 150 6.81 -7.52 17.42
CA VAL A 150 6.79 -6.18 18.02
C VAL A 150 6.10 -5.21 17.05
N PRO A 151 5.10 -4.43 17.50
CA PRO A 151 4.45 -3.44 16.65
C PRO A 151 5.44 -2.45 16.05
N ILE A 152 5.35 -2.24 14.74
CA ILE A 152 6.15 -1.27 13.99
C ILE A 152 5.37 0.03 13.89
N PHE A 153 5.98 1.12 14.36
CA PHE A 153 5.40 2.46 14.29
C PHE A 153 5.91 3.20 13.06
N VAL A 154 5.00 3.71 12.24
CA VAL A 154 5.32 4.43 11.01
C VAL A 154 4.68 5.82 11.06
N ASP A 155 5.52 6.85 11.05
CA ASP A 155 5.07 8.21 10.78
C ASP A 155 5.08 8.43 9.27
N LEU A 156 3.92 8.82 8.72
CA LEU A 156 3.70 9.09 7.32
C LEU A 156 3.44 10.58 7.14
N ASP A 157 4.50 11.35 7.29
CA ASP A 157 4.56 12.71 6.76
C ASP A 157 4.67 12.64 5.22
N ARG A 158 4.02 13.59 4.54
CA ARG A 158 4.26 13.78 3.10
C ARG A 158 5.77 13.99 2.89
N PRO A 159 6.45 13.23 2.00
CA PRO A 159 7.84 13.51 1.66
C PRO A 159 7.95 14.95 1.15
N VAL A 160 8.86 15.72 1.74
CA VAL A 160 9.24 17.03 1.20
C VAL A 160 9.71 16.82 -0.23
N SER A 161 9.00 17.47 -1.16
CA SER A 161 9.25 17.40 -2.60
C SER A 161 10.51 18.18 -2.95
#